data_AF-A0A0B8PQV4-F1
#
_entry.id   AF-A0A0B8PQV4-F1
#
_cell.length_a   1.000
_cell.length_b   1.000
_cell.length_c   1.000
_cell.angle_alpha   90.00
_cell.angle_beta   90.00
_cell.angle_gamma   90.00
#
_symmetry.space_group_name_H-M   'P 1'
#
loop_
_entity.id
_entity.type
_entity.pdbx_description
1 polymer ?
#
loop_
_entity_poly.entity_id
_entity_poly.type
_entity_poly.pdbx_seq_one_letter_code
_entity_poly.pdbx_strand_id
1 'polypeptide(L)'
;MTARQMNLLLYFELTRHYEQRTGFSDDVNGELLTYTIYSGDSYSDGYTSFSRILGKKLIRCESVEKCGVWPFEQEKVYQDFIIDGDIDDPEMFSCNPDLLANYFGANPDAPHYLTPVFFRKEVMQKYYSSSDYEITDGHLYRTGSWSLRFDNNSPNHVSVFLGDLGRDLPSKEQVYWKSFNLIPDGRKISRTNFERSFLGNFYDAENPEHRFKQKFRDIQEYWYEKYGWYLFLPLSTKDEHFYESLRSMLSNEQSEFDAQVLALTKITIDSINVKSLRNHLGVTDKSTKSISLMEALLEKLESAHFSALSRLLKGVQSVRSTGVAHRKGTEYEKAMSKLNIDEGDYASEFDQLLLGMHFLFEEIMKLDLDSDNEQHA
;
A
#
# COMPACT_ATOMS: atom_id res chain seq x y z
N MET A 1 -12.78 -36.82 -14.38
CA MET A 1 -13.01 -36.47 -12.96
C MET A 1 -14.40 -35.84 -12.90
N THR A 2 -15.38 -36.46 -12.24
CA THR A 2 -16.75 -35.88 -12.15
C THR A 2 -16.80 -34.89 -10.99
N ALA A 3 -16.77 -33.59 -11.29
CA ALA A 3 -17.04 -32.55 -10.31
C ALA A 3 -18.47 -32.74 -9.74
N ARG A 4 -18.63 -32.65 -8.42
CA ARG A 4 -19.93 -32.78 -7.75
C ARG A 4 -20.32 -31.43 -7.15
N GLN A 5 -21.48 -30.93 -7.54
CA GLN A 5 -22.06 -29.71 -6.98
C GLN A 5 -22.47 -29.96 -5.51
N MET A 6 -21.95 -29.14 -4.60
CA MET A 6 -22.17 -29.27 -3.15
C MET A 6 -22.51 -27.92 -2.55
N ASN A 7 -23.55 -27.88 -1.70
CA ASN A 7 -23.86 -26.70 -0.90
C ASN A 7 -22.87 -26.57 0.25
N LEU A 8 -22.55 -25.35 0.66
CA LEU A 8 -21.75 -25.08 1.85
C LEU A 8 -22.67 -24.98 3.07
N LEU A 9 -22.35 -25.69 4.15
CA LEU A 9 -23.04 -25.57 5.43
C LEU A 9 -22.13 -24.84 6.42
N LEU A 10 -22.50 -23.61 6.76
CA LEU A 10 -21.78 -22.79 7.73
C LEU A 10 -22.38 -22.98 9.11
N TYR A 11 -21.58 -23.42 10.08
CA TYR A 11 -21.94 -23.41 11.51
C TYR A 11 -21.45 -22.12 12.14
N PHE A 12 -22.25 -21.52 13.02
CA PHE A 12 -21.88 -20.29 13.71
C PHE A 12 -22.36 -20.27 15.15
N GLU A 13 -21.61 -19.56 15.99
CA GLU A 13 -21.94 -19.28 17.38
C GLU A 13 -21.56 -17.84 17.71
N LEU A 14 -22.42 -17.15 18.45
CA LEU A 14 -22.14 -15.85 19.03
C LEU A 14 -22.63 -15.82 20.47
N THR A 15 -21.75 -15.50 21.41
CA THR A 15 -22.11 -15.26 22.82
C THR A 15 -21.85 -13.81 23.17
N ARG A 16 -22.79 -13.16 23.87
CA ARG A 16 -22.62 -11.81 24.45
C ARG A 16 -23.02 -11.80 25.91
N HIS A 17 -22.26 -11.06 26.72
CA HIS A 17 -22.51 -10.87 28.15
C HIS A 17 -23.05 -9.47 28.45
N TYR A 18 -23.92 -9.37 29.45
CA TYR A 18 -24.63 -8.14 29.82
C TYR A 18 -24.58 -7.91 31.32
N GLU A 19 -24.31 -6.67 31.74
CA GLU A 19 -24.30 -6.27 33.15
C GLU A 19 -25.70 -6.32 33.77
N GLN A 20 -26.74 -6.20 32.93
CA GLN A 20 -28.14 -6.27 33.34
C GLN A 20 -28.73 -7.64 33.01
N ARG A 21 -29.86 -7.97 33.67
CA ARG A 21 -30.64 -9.18 33.34
C ARG A 21 -31.31 -9.00 31.98
N THR A 22 -30.99 -9.88 31.04
CA THR A 22 -31.60 -9.92 29.72
C THR A 22 -32.24 -11.29 29.48
N GLY A 23 -33.27 -11.34 28.65
CA GLY A 23 -34.02 -12.56 28.34
C GLY A 23 -34.32 -12.64 26.86
N PHE A 24 -33.60 -13.52 26.16
CA PHE A 24 -33.86 -13.89 24.79
C PHE A 24 -34.18 -15.39 24.75
N SER A 25 -35.17 -15.78 23.97
CA SER A 25 -35.50 -17.17 23.70
C SER A 25 -36.26 -17.22 22.39
N ASP A 26 -35.67 -17.80 21.36
CA ASP A 26 -36.34 -18.02 20.09
C ASP A 26 -35.69 -19.16 19.32
N ASP A 27 -36.48 -19.86 18.53
CA ASP A 27 -36.07 -20.97 17.67
C ASP A 27 -36.51 -20.69 16.24
N VAL A 28 -35.55 -20.26 15.40
CA VAL A 28 -35.80 -19.99 13.99
C VAL A 28 -35.43 -21.20 13.16
N ASN A 29 -36.43 -21.82 12.54
CA ASN A 29 -36.28 -22.97 11.67
C ASN A 29 -36.68 -22.61 10.24
N GLY A 30 -35.71 -22.17 9.45
CA GLY A 30 -35.86 -21.91 8.01
C GLY A 30 -35.12 -22.94 7.15
N GLU A 31 -35.47 -22.99 5.86
CA GLU A 31 -34.84 -23.87 4.88
C GLU A 31 -33.34 -23.59 4.67
N LEU A 32 -32.94 -22.31 4.72
CA LEU A 32 -31.55 -21.87 4.53
C LEU A 32 -30.84 -21.49 5.81
N LEU A 33 -31.57 -21.29 6.91
CA LEU A 33 -31.04 -20.78 8.16
C LEU A 33 -31.82 -21.42 9.31
N THR A 34 -31.10 -22.10 10.18
CA THR A 34 -31.63 -22.61 11.44
C THR A 34 -30.79 -22.06 12.57
N TYR A 35 -31.39 -21.40 13.55
CA TYR A 35 -30.67 -20.99 14.75
C TYR A 35 -31.59 -20.95 15.96
N THR A 36 -30.98 -21.15 17.13
CA THR A 36 -31.60 -20.94 18.43
C THR A 36 -30.89 -19.78 19.10
N ILE A 37 -31.66 -18.88 19.69
CA ILE A 37 -31.16 -17.87 20.63
C ILE A 37 -31.71 -18.19 22.02
N TYR A 38 -30.86 -18.17 23.03
CA TYR A 38 -31.29 -18.28 24.42
C TYR A 38 -30.42 -17.43 25.35
N SER A 39 -30.97 -17.13 26.53
CA SER A 39 -30.29 -16.42 27.60
C SER A 39 -30.12 -17.28 28.85
N GLY A 40 -29.10 -16.98 29.64
CA GLY A 40 -28.83 -17.63 30.92
C GLY A 40 -28.01 -16.73 31.85
N ASP A 41 -27.70 -17.25 33.04
CA ASP A 41 -26.81 -16.58 33.99
C ASP A 41 -25.39 -16.47 33.40
N SER A 42 -24.80 -15.28 33.47
CA SER A 42 -23.45 -15.05 32.94
C SER A 42 -22.43 -15.88 33.74
N TYR A 43 -21.48 -16.49 33.03
CA TYR A 43 -20.31 -17.15 33.61
C TYR A 43 -19.06 -16.25 33.62
N SER A 44 -19.18 -15.00 33.16
CA SER A 44 -18.08 -14.02 33.12
C SER A 44 -18.25 -12.98 34.23
N ASP A 45 -17.16 -12.69 34.94
CA ASP A 45 -17.12 -11.73 36.05
C ASP A 45 -17.56 -10.33 35.61
N GLY A 46 -18.33 -9.65 36.47
CA GLY A 46 -18.87 -8.32 36.21
C GLY A 46 -20.15 -8.28 35.36
N TYR A 47 -20.63 -9.43 34.88
CA TYR A 47 -21.84 -9.54 34.07
C TYR A 47 -22.92 -10.36 34.78
N THR A 48 -24.19 -10.00 34.57
CA THR A 48 -25.35 -10.63 35.23
C THR A 48 -25.99 -11.72 34.36
N SER A 49 -26.00 -11.56 33.04
CA SER A 49 -26.60 -12.54 32.11
C SER A 49 -25.82 -12.63 30.80
N PHE A 50 -26.02 -13.72 30.06
CA PHE A 50 -25.55 -13.84 28.68
C PHE A 50 -26.71 -14.11 27.72
N SER A 51 -26.48 -13.85 26.44
CA SER A 51 -27.25 -14.42 25.34
C SER A 51 -26.30 -15.22 24.44
N ARG A 52 -26.80 -16.32 23.89
CA ARG A 52 -26.08 -17.14 22.94
C ARG A 52 -26.96 -17.44 21.74
N ILE A 53 -26.39 -17.28 20.56
CA ILE A 53 -26.96 -17.70 19.28
C ILE A 53 -26.09 -18.84 18.76
N LEU A 54 -26.69 -19.97 18.46
CA LEU A 54 -26.07 -21.10 17.75
C LEU A 54 -26.93 -21.45 16.55
N GLY A 55 -26.28 -21.67 15.42
CA GLY A 55 -27.02 -22.02 14.22
C GLY A 55 -26.18 -22.58 13.11
N LYS A 56 -26.88 -22.90 12.03
CA LYS A 56 -26.33 -23.33 10.76
C LYS A 56 -27.01 -22.59 9.62
N LYS A 57 -26.23 -22.20 8.61
CA LYS A 57 -26.71 -21.57 7.38
C LYS A 57 -26.30 -22.43 6.20
N LEU A 58 -27.28 -22.85 5.41
CA LEU A 58 -27.04 -23.51 4.12
C LEU A 58 -26.82 -22.42 3.06
N ILE A 59 -25.62 -22.37 2.52
CA ILE A 59 -25.28 -21.53 1.37
C ILE A 59 -25.36 -22.42 0.14
N ARG A 60 -26.40 -22.18 -0.67
CA ARG A 60 -26.58 -22.91 -1.92
C ARG A 60 -25.50 -22.50 -2.90
N CYS A 61 -24.87 -23.50 -3.50
CA CYS A 61 -24.00 -23.27 -4.65
C CYS A 61 -24.86 -22.84 -5.84
N GLU A 62 -24.29 -21.97 -6.68
CA GLU A 62 -24.88 -21.70 -7.98
C GLU A 62 -24.86 -22.97 -8.85
N SER A 63 -25.62 -22.95 -9.95
CA SER A 63 -25.65 -24.06 -10.89
C SER A 63 -24.24 -24.32 -11.45
N VAL A 64 -23.93 -25.59 -11.71
CA VAL A 64 -22.60 -25.99 -12.18
C VAL A 64 -22.17 -25.27 -13.46
N GLU A 65 -23.11 -24.82 -14.29
CA GLU A 65 -22.88 -24.06 -15.52
C GLU A 65 -22.34 -22.64 -15.27
N LYS A 66 -22.39 -22.17 -14.02
CA LYS A 66 -21.86 -20.87 -13.59
C LYS A 66 -20.58 -20.99 -12.77
N CYS A 67 -20.02 -22.20 -12.61
CA CYS A 67 -18.88 -22.41 -11.73
C CYS A 67 -17.58 -21.80 -12.26
N GLY A 68 -17.51 -21.49 -13.57
CA GLY A 68 -16.31 -20.92 -14.19
C GLY A 68 -15.12 -21.89 -14.23
N VAL A 69 -15.38 -23.19 -14.10
CA VAL A 69 -14.38 -24.27 -14.17
C VAL A 69 -14.73 -25.19 -15.33
N TRP A 70 -13.71 -25.71 -16.00
CA TRP A 70 -13.85 -26.62 -17.13
C TRP A 70 -14.92 -27.71 -16.91
N PRO A 71 -15.87 -27.90 -17.84
CA PRO A 71 -16.03 -27.25 -19.17
C PRO A 71 -16.96 -26.02 -19.18
N PHE A 72 -17.28 -25.46 -18.01
CA PHE A 72 -18.25 -24.36 -17.85
C PHE A 72 -17.57 -22.99 -17.71
N GLU A 73 -16.34 -22.84 -18.21
CA GLU A 73 -15.74 -21.51 -18.31
C GLU A 73 -16.51 -20.67 -19.31
N GLN A 74 -16.73 -19.40 -18.97
CA GLN A 74 -17.15 -18.43 -19.96
C GLN A 74 -15.95 -18.05 -20.81
N GLU A 75 -16.13 -18.04 -22.14
CA GLU A 75 -15.11 -17.57 -23.06
C GLU A 75 -14.75 -16.12 -22.72
N LYS A 76 -13.48 -15.90 -22.38
CA LYS A 76 -12.97 -14.59 -21.98
C LYS A 76 -12.78 -13.74 -23.22
N VAL A 77 -13.43 -12.58 -23.25
CA VAL A 77 -13.16 -11.57 -24.29
C VAL A 77 -11.89 -10.82 -23.91
N TYR A 78 -10.86 -10.95 -24.74
CA TYR A 78 -9.57 -10.29 -24.57
C TYR A 78 -9.57 -8.90 -25.22
N GLN A 79 -8.77 -8.00 -24.67
CA GLN A 79 -8.53 -6.69 -25.24
C GLN A 79 -7.18 -6.64 -25.96
N ASP A 80 -7.12 -5.81 -27.00
CA ASP A 80 -5.85 -5.48 -27.65
C ASP A 80 -5.22 -4.24 -27.00
N PHE A 81 -3.89 -4.27 -26.85
CA PHE A 81 -3.09 -3.19 -26.26
C PHE A 81 -2.00 -2.77 -27.24
N ILE A 82 -1.59 -1.50 -27.16
CA ILE A 82 -0.46 -0.92 -27.87
C ILE A 82 0.82 -1.57 -27.36
N ILE A 83 1.60 -2.12 -28.29
CA ILE A 83 2.84 -2.85 -28.02
C ILE A 83 4.05 -2.26 -28.75
N ASP A 84 3.83 -1.50 -29.82
CA ASP A 84 4.84 -0.81 -30.63
C ASP A 84 4.19 0.34 -31.44
N GLY A 85 4.95 0.96 -32.33
CA GLY A 85 4.48 2.01 -33.23
C GLY A 85 4.66 3.42 -32.67
N ASP A 86 3.97 4.38 -33.28
CA ASP A 86 4.00 5.80 -32.89
C ASP A 86 2.59 6.36 -32.67
N ILE A 87 2.52 7.65 -32.32
CA ILE A 87 1.26 8.29 -31.91
C ILE A 87 0.22 8.34 -33.03
N ASP A 88 0.67 8.33 -34.29
CA ASP A 88 -0.17 8.40 -35.46
C ASP A 88 -0.56 7.00 -35.96
N ASP A 89 0.32 6.01 -35.81
CA ASP A 89 0.11 4.60 -36.19
C ASP A 89 0.53 3.62 -35.06
N PRO A 90 -0.31 3.43 -34.02
CA PRO A 90 0.00 2.53 -32.92
C PRO A 90 -0.20 1.07 -33.32
N GLU A 91 0.82 0.23 -33.10
CA GLU A 91 0.71 -1.21 -33.29
C GLU A 91 0.06 -1.86 -32.07
N MET A 92 -1.06 -2.55 -32.30
CA MET A 92 -1.84 -3.19 -31.25
C MET A 92 -1.84 -4.71 -31.40
N PHE A 93 -1.79 -5.43 -30.27
CA PHE A 93 -1.92 -6.88 -30.26
C PHE A 93 -2.78 -7.36 -29.09
N SER A 94 -3.43 -8.51 -29.28
CA SER A 94 -4.30 -9.11 -28.26
C SER A 94 -3.53 -9.56 -27.03
N CYS A 95 -4.06 -9.29 -25.83
CA CYS A 95 -3.48 -9.85 -24.62
C CYS A 95 -3.76 -11.35 -24.42
N ASN A 96 -4.52 -12.01 -25.30
CA ASN A 96 -4.84 -13.43 -25.19
C ASN A 96 -3.55 -14.30 -25.16
N PRO A 97 -3.22 -14.98 -24.04
CA PRO A 97 -2.01 -15.77 -23.93
C PRO A 97 -1.86 -16.86 -25.01
N ASP A 98 -2.97 -17.40 -25.51
CA ASP A 98 -2.97 -18.47 -26.52
C ASP A 98 -2.53 -17.96 -27.91
N LEU A 99 -2.54 -16.64 -28.14
CA LEU A 99 -2.12 -15.99 -29.38
C LEU A 99 -0.68 -15.45 -29.31
N LEU A 100 -0.03 -15.51 -28.14
CA LEU A 100 1.30 -14.95 -27.92
C LEU A 100 2.41 -15.96 -28.14
N ALA A 101 3.59 -15.46 -28.50
CA ALA A 101 4.80 -16.27 -28.52
C ALA A 101 5.29 -16.56 -27.11
N ASN A 102 6.01 -17.68 -26.92
CA ASN A 102 6.63 -18.01 -25.64
C ASN A 102 7.96 -18.76 -25.82
N TYR A 103 8.69 -18.94 -24.73
CA TYR A 103 9.95 -19.71 -24.71
C TYR A 103 9.78 -21.22 -24.99
N PHE A 104 8.54 -21.71 -25.16
CA PHE A 104 8.23 -23.11 -25.40
C PHE A 104 7.82 -23.39 -26.86
N GLY A 105 7.88 -22.38 -27.74
CA GLY A 105 7.68 -22.53 -29.19
C GLY A 105 6.25 -22.29 -29.68
N ALA A 106 5.34 -21.75 -28.85
CA ALA A 106 4.04 -21.29 -29.33
C ALA A 106 4.20 -20.03 -30.21
N ASN A 107 3.37 -19.90 -31.25
CA ASN A 107 3.17 -18.71 -32.09
C ASN A 107 4.46 -17.90 -32.38
N PRO A 108 5.50 -18.48 -33.02
CA PRO A 108 6.83 -17.87 -33.10
C PRO A 108 6.88 -16.51 -33.82
N ASP A 109 5.90 -16.22 -34.68
CA ASP A 109 5.79 -14.96 -35.42
C ASP A 109 4.94 -13.90 -34.70
N ALA A 110 4.38 -14.22 -33.52
CA ALA A 110 3.58 -13.30 -32.71
C ALA A 110 4.44 -12.55 -31.66
N PRO A 111 3.95 -11.43 -31.10
CA PRO A 111 4.57 -10.79 -29.95
C PRO A 111 4.73 -11.76 -28.77
N HIS A 112 5.85 -11.63 -28.05
CA HIS A 112 6.17 -12.51 -26.93
C HIS A 112 5.25 -12.24 -25.72
N TYR A 113 4.98 -13.28 -24.93
CA TYR A 113 4.21 -13.19 -23.69
C TYR A 113 4.73 -12.06 -22.77
N LEU A 114 6.06 -11.94 -22.70
CA LEU A 114 6.78 -10.95 -21.91
C LEU A 114 6.98 -9.60 -22.61
N THR A 115 6.26 -9.31 -23.69
CA THR A 115 6.25 -7.97 -24.28
C THR A 115 5.74 -6.96 -23.24
N PRO A 116 6.52 -5.94 -22.84
CA PRO A 116 6.07 -4.95 -21.87
C PRO A 116 5.03 -4.01 -22.49
N VAL A 117 3.93 -3.81 -21.77
CA VAL A 117 2.88 -2.85 -22.11
C VAL A 117 2.88 -1.75 -21.05
N PHE A 118 2.88 -0.50 -21.49
CA PHE A 118 3.02 0.66 -20.61
C PHE A 118 1.69 1.37 -20.38
N PHE A 119 1.54 1.93 -19.19
CA PHE A 119 0.33 2.65 -18.77
C PHE A 119 0.67 3.89 -17.97
N ARG A 120 -0.17 4.92 -18.08
CA ARG A 120 -0.07 6.08 -17.18
C ARG A 120 -0.39 5.65 -15.75
N LYS A 121 0.26 6.24 -14.74
CA LYS A 121 0.17 5.82 -13.32
C LYS A 121 -1.25 5.97 -12.76
N GLU A 122 -2.05 6.87 -13.31
CA GLU A 122 -3.45 7.13 -12.94
C GLU A 122 -4.36 5.91 -13.11
N VAL A 123 -3.93 4.88 -13.86
CA VAL A 123 -4.61 3.57 -13.86
C VAL A 123 -4.71 2.96 -12.46
N MET A 124 -3.82 3.36 -11.53
CA MET A 124 -3.84 2.91 -10.15
C MET A 124 -4.85 3.65 -9.26
N GLN A 125 -5.36 4.80 -9.70
CA GLN A 125 -6.24 5.67 -8.88
C GLN A 125 -7.48 4.92 -8.39
N LYS A 126 -8.10 4.11 -9.26
CA LYS A 126 -9.27 3.29 -8.92
C LYS A 126 -8.98 2.35 -7.75
N TYR A 127 -7.81 1.72 -7.76
CA TYR A 127 -7.46 0.68 -6.79
C TYR A 127 -7.06 1.30 -5.45
N TYR A 128 -6.32 2.41 -5.44
CA TYR A 128 -6.00 3.13 -4.19
C TYR A 128 -7.22 3.74 -3.49
N SER A 129 -8.34 3.93 -4.20
CA SER A 129 -9.54 4.55 -3.65
C SER A 129 -10.48 3.54 -2.96
N SER A 130 -10.11 2.27 -2.84
CA SER A 130 -10.96 1.21 -2.27
C SER A 130 -10.16 0.22 -1.45
N SER A 131 -10.70 -0.16 -0.28
CA SER A 131 -10.14 -1.20 0.59
C SER A 131 -10.28 -2.63 0.05
N ASP A 132 -10.99 -2.82 -1.08
CA ASP A 132 -11.09 -4.11 -1.75
C ASP A 132 -9.79 -4.54 -2.43
N TYR A 133 -8.85 -3.58 -2.58
CA TYR A 133 -7.60 -3.76 -3.29
C TYR A 133 -6.41 -3.49 -2.39
N GLU A 134 -5.33 -4.23 -2.64
CA GLU A 134 -4.04 -4.02 -2.02
C GLU A 134 -2.99 -3.85 -3.12
N ILE A 135 -2.17 -2.81 -3.00
CA ILE A 135 -1.05 -2.56 -3.92
C ILE A 135 0.24 -2.66 -3.13
N THR A 136 1.15 -3.50 -3.62
CA THR A 136 2.50 -3.66 -3.08
C THR A 136 3.53 -3.35 -4.15
N ASP A 137 4.81 -3.42 -3.80
CA ASP A 137 5.88 -3.50 -4.78
C ASP A 137 5.68 -4.74 -5.66
N GLY A 138 5.45 -4.54 -6.95
CA GLY A 138 5.32 -5.62 -7.93
C GLY A 138 3.92 -6.22 -8.13
N HIS A 139 2.92 -5.92 -7.29
CA HIS A 139 1.63 -6.62 -7.32
C HIS A 139 0.42 -5.76 -6.97
N LEU A 140 -0.69 -6.04 -7.66
CA LEU A 140 -2.02 -5.54 -7.36
C LEU A 140 -2.92 -6.74 -7.03
N TYR A 141 -3.54 -6.72 -5.87
CA TYR A 141 -4.45 -7.76 -5.41
C TYR A 141 -5.87 -7.22 -5.32
N ARG A 142 -6.83 -8.06 -5.70
CA ARG A 142 -8.22 -7.96 -5.25
C ARG A 142 -8.52 -9.17 -4.39
N THR A 143 -8.67 -8.97 -3.08
CA THR A 143 -8.81 -10.04 -2.09
C THR A 143 -9.90 -11.03 -2.47
N GLY A 144 -9.53 -12.31 -2.54
CA GLY A 144 -10.46 -13.42 -2.86
C GLY A 144 -10.94 -13.46 -4.31
N SER A 145 -10.32 -12.71 -5.24
CA SER A 145 -10.76 -12.66 -6.64
C SER A 145 -9.62 -12.86 -7.64
N TRP A 146 -8.77 -11.86 -7.86
CA TRP A 146 -7.68 -11.91 -8.85
C TRP A 146 -6.49 -11.09 -8.37
N SER A 147 -5.32 -11.33 -8.94
CA SER A 147 -4.11 -10.56 -8.66
C SER A 147 -3.33 -10.37 -9.95
N LEU A 148 -2.72 -9.20 -10.12
CA LEU A 148 -1.89 -8.88 -11.28
C LEU A 148 -0.45 -8.60 -10.83
N ARG A 149 0.52 -9.23 -11.47
CA ARG A 149 1.92 -8.81 -11.40
C ARG A 149 2.16 -7.64 -12.33
N PHE A 150 2.82 -6.61 -11.85
CA PHE A 150 3.12 -5.42 -12.63
C PHE A 150 4.34 -4.69 -12.07
N ASP A 151 4.94 -3.84 -12.88
CA ASP A 151 6.04 -2.98 -12.49
C ASP A 151 5.52 -1.58 -12.16
N ASN A 152 5.60 -1.21 -10.87
CA ASN A 152 5.31 0.11 -10.35
C ASN A 152 6.58 0.84 -9.85
N ASN A 153 7.76 0.44 -10.31
CA ASN A 153 9.03 1.06 -9.91
C ASN A 153 9.50 2.18 -10.83
N SER A 154 8.91 2.31 -12.02
CA SER A 154 9.22 3.40 -12.93
C SER A 154 8.57 4.72 -12.45
N PRO A 155 9.26 5.88 -12.55
CA PRO A 155 8.74 7.15 -12.03
C PRO A 155 7.52 7.67 -12.81
N ASN A 156 7.47 7.40 -14.13
CA ASN A 156 6.54 8.05 -15.06
C ASN A 156 5.44 7.13 -15.61
N HIS A 157 5.52 5.83 -15.36
CA HIS A 157 4.59 4.84 -15.90
C HIS A 157 4.53 3.60 -15.02
N VAL A 158 3.51 2.79 -15.22
CA VAL A 158 3.50 1.39 -14.77
C VAL A 158 3.58 0.49 -15.99
N SER A 159 4.12 -0.71 -15.84
CA SER A 159 4.18 -1.68 -16.94
C SER A 159 3.72 -3.07 -16.54
N VAL A 160 3.15 -3.80 -17.49
CA VAL A 160 2.64 -5.15 -17.32
C VAL A 160 3.06 -5.96 -18.54
N PHE A 161 3.42 -7.23 -18.37
CA PHE A 161 3.64 -8.10 -19.52
C PHE A 161 2.30 -8.39 -20.22
N LEU A 162 2.30 -8.35 -21.55
CA LEU A 162 1.10 -8.50 -22.37
C LEU A 162 0.31 -9.77 -22.03
N GLY A 163 1.00 -10.88 -21.81
CA GLY A 163 0.37 -12.13 -21.41
C GLY A 163 -0.23 -12.11 -20.00
N ASP A 164 0.35 -11.37 -19.06
CA ASP A 164 -0.18 -11.24 -17.70
C ASP A 164 -1.48 -10.40 -17.69
N LEU A 165 -1.60 -9.38 -18.55
CA LEU A 165 -2.87 -8.67 -18.76
C LEU A 165 -3.99 -9.62 -19.20
N GLY A 166 -3.64 -10.55 -20.09
CA GLY A 166 -4.55 -11.58 -20.58
C GLY A 166 -4.91 -12.60 -19.52
N ARG A 167 -3.91 -13.20 -18.89
CA ARG A 167 -4.08 -14.27 -17.91
C ARG A 167 -4.83 -13.79 -16.66
N ASP A 168 -4.38 -12.68 -16.09
CA ASP A 168 -4.68 -12.33 -14.70
C ASP A 168 -5.85 -11.35 -14.55
N LEU A 169 -5.99 -10.38 -15.46
CA LEU A 169 -7.06 -9.38 -15.36
C LEU A 169 -8.39 -9.88 -15.94
N PRO A 170 -9.53 -9.73 -15.25
CA PRO A 170 -10.84 -9.93 -15.85
C PRO A 170 -11.09 -8.99 -17.04
N SER A 171 -11.92 -9.39 -18.01
CA SER A 171 -12.18 -8.59 -19.23
C SER A 171 -12.62 -7.14 -18.94
N LYS A 172 -13.41 -6.91 -17.89
CA LYS A 172 -13.81 -5.55 -17.47
C LYS A 172 -12.62 -4.70 -17.01
N GLU A 173 -11.66 -5.31 -16.33
CA GLU A 173 -10.45 -4.62 -15.90
C GLU A 173 -9.53 -4.36 -17.10
N GLN A 174 -9.41 -5.30 -18.04
CA GLN A 174 -8.65 -5.06 -19.28
C GLN A 174 -9.15 -3.82 -20.04
N VAL A 175 -10.47 -3.62 -20.13
CA VAL A 175 -11.07 -2.41 -20.75
C VAL A 175 -10.67 -1.13 -20.00
N TYR A 176 -10.67 -1.17 -18.66
CA TYR A 176 -10.24 -0.03 -17.85
C TYR A 176 -8.76 0.28 -18.07
N TRP A 177 -7.89 -0.72 -17.99
CA TRP A 177 -6.44 -0.57 -18.24
C TRP A 177 -6.16 -0.04 -19.64
N LYS A 178 -6.91 -0.49 -20.66
CA LYS A 178 -6.77 -0.04 -22.05
C LYS A 178 -6.90 1.48 -22.21
N SER A 179 -7.74 2.15 -21.41
CA SER A 179 -7.87 3.62 -21.46
C SER A 179 -6.64 4.40 -20.97
N PHE A 180 -5.70 3.73 -20.29
CA PHE A 180 -4.45 4.31 -19.79
C PHE A 180 -3.22 3.84 -20.56
N ASN A 181 -3.39 2.99 -21.56
CA ASN A 181 -2.29 2.41 -22.33
C ASN A 181 -1.51 3.50 -23.07
N LEU A 182 -0.18 3.37 -23.03
CA LEU A 182 0.79 4.29 -23.58
C LEU A 182 1.58 3.62 -24.71
N ILE A 183 2.05 4.46 -25.63
CA ILE A 183 3.02 4.06 -26.64
C ILE A 183 4.38 3.79 -25.98
N PRO A 184 5.12 2.75 -26.41
CA PRO A 184 6.46 2.43 -25.92
C PRO A 184 7.55 3.40 -26.41
N ASP A 185 7.28 4.71 -26.40
CA ASP A 185 8.19 5.80 -26.80
C ASP A 185 9.40 5.91 -25.86
N GLY A 186 10.39 5.04 -26.07
CA GLY A 186 11.60 4.92 -25.23
C GLY A 186 11.37 4.34 -23.83
N ARG A 187 10.12 4.00 -23.48
CA ARG A 187 9.76 3.44 -22.17
C ARG A 187 10.36 2.04 -21.99
N LYS A 188 10.78 1.75 -20.77
CA LYS A 188 11.37 0.47 -20.38
C LYS A 188 10.76 0.01 -19.07
N ILE A 189 10.80 -1.29 -18.85
CA ILE A 189 10.59 -1.83 -17.50
C ILE A 189 11.68 -1.32 -16.56
N SER A 190 11.36 -1.17 -15.28
CA SER A 190 12.34 -0.80 -14.26
C SER A 190 13.45 -1.85 -14.16
N ARG A 191 14.60 -1.45 -13.60
CA ARG A 191 15.67 -2.40 -13.30
C ARG A 191 15.19 -3.42 -12.28
N THR A 192 14.43 -2.97 -11.29
CA THR A 192 13.78 -3.84 -10.30
C THR A 192 12.98 -4.96 -10.97
N ASN A 193 12.12 -4.63 -11.93
CA ASN A 193 11.33 -5.63 -12.65
C ASN A 193 12.20 -6.53 -13.53
N PHE A 194 13.23 -5.99 -14.18
CA PHE A 194 14.15 -6.80 -14.99
C PHE A 194 14.92 -7.83 -14.15
N GLU A 195 15.53 -7.40 -13.04
CA GLU A 195 16.30 -8.24 -12.13
C GLU A 195 15.45 -9.37 -11.55
N ARG A 196 14.20 -9.07 -11.18
CA ARG A 196 13.28 -10.07 -10.59
C ARG A 196 12.66 -10.98 -11.63
N SER A 197 12.20 -10.45 -12.76
CA SER A 197 11.43 -11.22 -13.76
C SER A 197 12.30 -12.01 -14.74
N PHE A 198 13.50 -11.51 -15.07
CA PHE A 198 14.39 -12.17 -16.03
C PHE A 198 15.62 -12.81 -15.39
N LEU A 199 16.20 -12.19 -14.36
CA LEU A 199 17.42 -12.72 -13.72
C LEU A 199 17.13 -13.55 -12.46
N GLY A 200 15.92 -13.45 -11.89
CA GLY A 200 15.53 -14.19 -10.69
C GLY A 200 16.23 -13.72 -9.41
N ASN A 201 16.74 -12.48 -9.40
CA ASN A 201 17.46 -11.91 -8.27
C ASN A 201 16.49 -11.39 -7.20
N PHE A 202 16.86 -11.54 -5.93
CA PHE A 202 16.29 -10.73 -4.85
C PHE A 202 16.86 -9.32 -4.98
N TYR A 203 16.02 -8.37 -5.39
CA TYR A 203 16.43 -7.01 -5.71
C TYR A 203 15.48 -6.02 -5.03
N ASP A 204 16.00 -4.95 -4.43
CA ASP A 204 15.19 -3.95 -3.72
C ASP A 204 14.39 -3.06 -4.67
N ALA A 205 13.30 -2.47 -4.17
CA ALA A 205 12.48 -1.54 -4.94
C ALA A 205 13.24 -0.26 -5.28
N GLU A 206 13.06 0.25 -6.50
CA GLU A 206 13.53 1.58 -6.89
C GLU A 206 12.54 2.69 -6.54
N ASN A 207 11.24 2.35 -6.41
CA ASN A 207 10.20 3.32 -6.11
C ASN A 207 10.42 4.01 -4.74
N PRO A 208 10.39 5.35 -4.66
CA PRO A 208 10.52 6.11 -3.41
C PRO A 208 9.53 5.72 -2.31
N GLU A 209 8.26 5.43 -2.64
CA GLU A 209 7.26 4.92 -1.70
C GLU A 209 7.71 3.62 -1.05
N HIS A 210 8.09 2.63 -1.86
CA HIS A 210 8.41 1.29 -1.38
C HIS A 210 9.66 1.32 -0.51
N ARG A 211 10.67 2.08 -0.93
CA ARG A 211 11.88 2.32 -0.16
C ARG A 211 11.57 2.98 1.18
N PHE A 212 10.79 4.07 1.18
CA PHE A 212 10.37 4.75 2.40
C PHE A 212 9.62 3.79 3.34
N LYS A 213 8.59 3.08 2.84
CA LYS A 213 7.75 2.19 3.65
C LYS A 213 8.57 1.05 4.26
N GLN A 214 9.50 0.47 3.51
CA GLN A 214 10.44 -0.53 4.01
C GLN A 214 11.32 0.05 5.11
N LYS A 215 12.01 1.16 4.82
CA LYS A 215 12.96 1.76 5.77
C LYS A 215 12.29 2.28 7.05
N PHE A 216 11.06 2.74 6.95
CA PHE A 216 10.25 3.12 8.11
C PHE A 216 9.95 1.92 9.02
N ARG A 217 9.68 0.74 8.46
CA ARG A 217 9.55 -0.49 9.27
C ARG A 217 10.88 -0.87 9.90
N ASP A 218 11.96 -0.85 9.12
CA ASP A 218 13.31 -1.19 9.59
C ASP A 218 13.71 -0.37 10.82
N ILE A 219 13.55 0.96 10.79
CA ILE A 219 13.90 1.82 11.93
C ILE A 219 12.99 1.59 13.15
N GLN A 220 11.71 1.31 12.94
CA GLN A 220 10.78 1.05 14.03
C GLN A 220 11.10 -0.26 14.74
N GLU A 221 11.41 -1.31 13.98
CA GLU A 221 11.86 -2.61 14.48
C GLU A 221 13.20 -2.48 15.20
N TYR A 222 14.20 -1.90 14.53
CA TYR A 222 15.53 -1.64 15.10
C TYR A 222 15.45 -0.90 16.45
N TRP A 223 14.71 0.22 16.48
CA TRP A 223 14.65 1.07 17.67
C TRP A 223 13.90 0.39 18.82
N TYR A 224 12.84 -0.36 18.51
CA TYR A 224 12.08 -1.11 19.51
C TYR A 224 12.92 -2.25 20.10
N GLU A 225 13.62 -3.02 19.28
CA GLU A 225 14.48 -4.10 19.74
C GLU A 225 15.61 -3.59 20.64
N LYS A 226 16.23 -2.46 20.29
CA LYS A 226 17.35 -1.89 21.04
C LYS A 226 16.90 -1.19 22.33
N TYR A 227 15.85 -0.37 22.27
CA TYR A 227 15.48 0.53 23.37
C TYR A 227 14.19 0.16 24.10
N GLY A 228 13.40 -0.80 23.59
CA GLY A 228 12.14 -1.25 24.19
C GLY A 228 10.94 -0.30 23.95
N TRP A 229 11.07 0.67 23.05
CA TRP A 229 10.02 1.61 22.67
C TRP A 229 10.17 2.04 21.22
N TYR A 230 9.08 2.46 20.58
CA TYR A 230 9.11 2.91 19.18
C TYR A 230 9.51 4.39 19.04
N LEU A 231 10.42 4.71 18.12
CA LEU A 231 10.83 6.08 17.81
C LEU A 231 9.63 6.92 17.33
N PHE A 232 8.79 6.32 16.49
CA PHE A 232 7.49 6.83 16.08
C PHE A 232 6.39 6.00 16.74
N LEU A 233 5.41 6.62 17.37
CA LEU A 233 4.26 5.96 17.96
C LEU A 233 3.50 5.16 16.88
N PRO A 234 3.08 3.92 17.18
CA PRO A 234 2.15 3.20 16.31
C PRO A 234 0.89 4.04 16.05
N LEU A 235 0.42 4.03 14.80
CA LEU A 235 -0.79 4.75 14.43
C LEU A 235 -2.01 4.15 15.13
N SER A 236 -2.97 5.02 15.46
CA SER A 236 -4.28 4.55 15.93
C SER A 236 -5.04 3.92 14.77
N THR A 237 -6.01 3.04 15.04
CA THR A 237 -6.85 2.43 13.99
C THR A 237 -7.56 3.47 13.10
N LYS A 238 -7.80 4.69 13.62
CA LYS A 238 -8.40 5.77 12.82
C LYS A 238 -7.39 6.48 11.91
N ASP A 239 -6.10 6.30 12.15
CA ASP A 239 -4.99 6.92 11.42
C ASP A 239 -4.23 5.92 10.53
N GLU A 240 -4.47 4.60 10.64
CA GLU A 240 -3.84 3.55 9.82
C GLU A 240 -3.89 3.84 8.31
N HIS A 241 -5.00 4.40 7.85
CA HIS A 241 -5.20 4.80 6.45
C HIS A 241 -4.13 5.77 5.93
N PHE A 242 -3.46 6.56 6.79
CA PHE A 242 -2.37 7.44 6.34
C PHE A 242 -1.18 6.62 5.85
N TYR A 243 -0.80 5.56 6.57
CA TYR A 243 0.31 4.69 6.14
C TYR A 243 -0.04 3.92 4.87
N GLU A 244 -1.27 3.40 4.77
CA GLU A 244 -1.74 2.66 3.60
C GLU A 244 -1.80 3.55 2.36
N SER A 245 -2.30 4.79 2.50
CA SER A 245 -2.48 5.72 1.38
C SER A 245 -1.22 6.50 0.98
N LEU A 246 -0.18 6.53 1.82
CA LEU A 246 1.10 7.17 1.51
C LEU A 246 1.73 6.48 0.29
N ARG A 247 2.00 7.24 -0.77
CA ARG A 247 2.54 6.73 -2.04
C ARG A 247 3.22 7.81 -2.86
N SER A 248 4.03 7.39 -3.82
CA SER A 248 4.47 8.27 -4.91
C SER A 248 3.25 8.76 -5.69
N MET A 249 3.24 10.03 -6.07
CA MET A 249 2.08 10.64 -6.71
C MET A 249 1.79 9.99 -8.07
N LEU A 250 0.51 9.88 -8.41
CA LEU A 250 0.05 9.37 -9.70
C LEU A 250 -0.03 10.48 -10.76
N SER A 251 -0.24 11.71 -10.31
CA SER A 251 -0.43 12.91 -11.12
C SER A 251 0.27 14.12 -10.47
N ASN A 252 0.36 15.26 -11.17
CA ASN A 252 0.88 16.51 -10.59
C ASN A 252 -0.23 17.39 -9.96
N GLU A 253 -1.26 16.76 -9.39
CA GLU A 253 -2.40 17.47 -8.81
C GLU A 253 -2.11 17.96 -7.38
N GLN A 254 -2.41 19.23 -7.11
CA GLN A 254 -2.23 19.85 -5.79
C GLN A 254 -2.98 19.10 -4.67
N SER A 255 -4.17 18.57 -4.96
CA SER A 255 -4.97 17.84 -3.98
C SER A 255 -4.33 16.51 -3.57
N GLU A 256 -3.67 15.84 -4.51
CA GLU A 256 -2.89 14.62 -4.23
C GLU A 256 -1.64 14.99 -3.42
N PHE A 257 -0.91 16.04 -3.80
CA PHE A 257 0.26 16.53 -3.06
C PHE A 257 -0.08 16.85 -1.59
N ASP A 258 -1.17 17.60 -1.37
CA ASP A 258 -1.64 17.96 -0.03
C ASP A 258 -1.95 16.72 0.83
N ALA A 259 -2.63 15.72 0.24
CA ALA A 259 -2.96 14.48 0.92
C ALA A 259 -1.72 13.66 1.27
N GLN A 260 -0.75 13.58 0.35
CA GLN A 260 0.49 12.84 0.54
C GLN A 260 1.40 13.49 1.59
N VAL A 261 1.52 14.82 1.59
CA VAL A 261 2.25 15.57 2.63
C VAL A 261 1.58 15.39 4.01
N LEU A 262 0.24 15.39 4.07
CA LEU A 262 -0.48 15.12 5.32
C LEU A 262 -0.19 13.70 5.84
N ALA A 263 -0.28 12.69 4.98
CA ALA A 263 0.02 11.31 5.35
C ALA A 263 1.46 11.19 5.87
N LEU A 264 2.43 11.76 5.15
CA LEU A 264 3.84 11.73 5.53
C LEU A 264 4.06 12.35 6.92
N THR A 265 3.51 13.53 7.18
CA THR A 265 3.62 14.19 8.49
C THR A 265 2.95 13.41 9.62
N LYS A 266 1.79 12.80 9.36
CA LYS A 266 1.07 11.97 10.32
C LYS A 266 1.86 10.75 10.76
N ILE A 267 2.47 10.05 9.81
CA ILE A 267 3.26 8.85 10.06
C ILE A 267 4.60 9.17 10.74
N THR A 268 5.18 10.34 10.44
CA THR A 268 6.52 10.72 10.91
C THR A 268 6.45 11.76 12.02
N ILE A 269 6.44 13.05 11.66
CA ILE A 269 6.64 14.19 12.57
C ILE A 269 5.62 14.24 13.71
N ASP A 270 4.34 14.02 13.42
CA ASP A 270 3.26 14.01 14.42
C ASP A 270 3.32 12.77 15.30
N SER A 271 3.89 11.68 14.80
CA SER A 271 4.02 10.40 15.50
C SER A 271 5.33 10.26 16.27
N ILE A 272 6.26 11.23 16.23
CA ILE A 272 7.48 11.15 17.07
C ILE A 272 7.10 10.89 18.53
N ASN A 273 7.71 9.88 19.16
CA ASN A 273 7.46 9.51 20.56
C ASN A 273 8.14 10.49 21.52
N VAL A 274 7.58 11.70 21.60
CA VAL A 274 8.11 12.86 22.35
C VAL A 274 8.44 12.50 23.80
N LYS A 275 7.62 11.69 24.45
CA LYS A 275 7.82 11.30 25.86
C LYS A 275 9.09 10.47 26.03
N SER A 276 9.24 9.42 25.24
CA SER A 276 10.34 8.47 25.38
C SER A 276 11.64 9.07 24.85
N LEU A 277 11.57 9.77 23.72
CA LEU A 277 12.72 10.47 23.14
C LEU A 277 13.27 11.57 24.06
N ARG A 278 12.40 12.38 24.68
CA ARG A 278 12.83 13.39 25.66
C ARG A 278 13.59 12.77 26.83
N ASN A 279 13.08 11.65 27.37
CA ASN A 279 13.74 10.93 28.46
C ASN A 279 15.08 10.36 28.02
N HIS A 280 15.16 9.76 26.83
CA HIS A 280 16.39 9.19 26.27
C HIS A 280 17.49 10.26 26.07
N LEU A 281 17.10 11.49 25.72
CA LEU A 281 18.03 12.62 25.53
C LEU A 281 18.34 13.39 26.82
N GLY A 282 17.68 13.07 27.94
CA GLY A 282 17.85 13.82 29.19
C GLY A 282 17.37 15.28 29.14
N VAL A 283 16.50 15.64 28.18
CA VAL A 283 16.00 17.00 28.01
C VAL A 283 14.95 17.30 29.08
N THR A 284 15.22 18.30 29.94
CA THR A 284 14.35 18.66 31.07
C THR A 284 13.21 19.61 30.69
N ASP A 285 13.38 20.36 29.60
CA ASP A 285 12.35 21.28 29.12
C ASP A 285 11.18 20.51 28.47
N LYS A 286 10.01 20.64 29.09
CA LYS A 286 8.77 20.04 28.61
C LYS A 286 8.18 20.78 27.39
N SER A 287 8.64 22.00 27.11
CA SER A 287 8.19 22.82 25.98
C SER A 287 8.83 22.40 24.65
N THR A 288 9.94 21.65 24.69
CA THR A 288 10.63 21.16 23.50
C THR A 288 9.72 20.27 22.67
N LYS A 289 9.48 20.66 21.41
CA LYS A 289 8.56 20.00 20.48
C LYS A 289 9.22 18.83 19.74
N SER A 290 8.42 18.06 19.01
CA SER A 290 8.84 16.84 18.30
C SER A 290 10.06 17.04 17.40
N ILE A 291 10.03 18.02 16.50
CA ILE A 291 11.15 18.29 15.58
C ILE A 291 12.42 18.65 16.36
N SER A 292 12.34 19.52 17.37
CA SER A 292 13.51 19.91 18.16
C SER A 292 14.12 18.75 18.95
N LEU A 293 13.32 17.77 19.35
CA LEU A 293 13.85 16.54 19.94
C LEU A 293 14.55 15.66 18.90
N MET A 294 14.03 15.58 17.68
CA MET A 294 14.70 14.88 16.59
C MET A 294 16.02 15.57 16.21
N GLU A 295 16.06 16.91 16.20
CA GLU A 295 17.29 17.68 16.03
C GLU A 295 18.31 17.36 17.14
N ALA A 296 17.88 17.36 18.40
CA ALA A 296 18.76 17.00 19.52
C ALA A 296 19.25 15.55 19.45
N LEU A 297 18.47 14.62 18.88
CA LEU A 297 18.92 13.26 18.61
C LEU A 297 20.02 13.25 17.54
N LEU A 298 19.81 13.95 16.43
CA LEU A 298 20.81 14.03 15.34
C LEU A 298 22.11 14.71 15.80
N GLU A 299 22.02 15.72 16.67
CA GLU A 299 23.20 16.34 17.30
C GLU A 299 23.92 15.37 18.23
N LYS A 300 23.19 14.62 19.07
CA LYS A 300 23.78 13.60 19.96
C LYS A 300 24.48 12.49 19.18
N LEU A 301 23.93 12.12 18.03
CA LEU A 301 24.51 11.14 17.11
C LEU A 301 25.61 11.72 16.22
N GLU A 302 25.94 13.01 16.38
CA GLU A 302 27.00 13.70 15.61
C GLU A 302 26.81 13.63 14.08
N SER A 303 25.56 13.65 13.61
CA SER A 303 25.29 13.53 12.16
C SER A 303 25.89 14.69 11.37
N ALA A 304 26.75 14.36 10.40
CA ALA A 304 27.29 15.32 9.43
C ALA A 304 26.19 15.95 8.55
N HIS A 305 25.01 15.34 8.52
CA HIS A 305 23.86 15.76 7.72
C HIS A 305 22.80 16.53 8.52
N PHE A 306 23.09 16.89 9.77
CA PHE A 306 22.18 17.61 10.68
C PHE A 306 21.43 18.77 10.00
N SER A 307 22.14 19.68 9.33
CA SER A 307 21.54 20.87 8.71
C SER A 307 20.53 20.52 7.61
N ALA A 308 20.85 19.53 6.77
CA ALA A 308 19.97 19.09 5.69
C ALA A 308 18.70 18.39 6.24
N LEU A 309 18.88 17.50 7.21
CA LEU A 309 17.78 16.76 7.84
C LEU A 309 16.87 17.65 8.68
N SER A 310 17.45 18.61 9.43
CA SER A 310 16.72 19.66 10.13
C SER A 310 15.86 20.48 9.17
N ARG A 311 16.44 20.91 8.04
CA ARG A 311 15.72 21.66 6.99
C ARG A 311 14.58 20.85 6.40
N LEU A 312 14.79 19.56 6.13
CA LEU A 312 13.75 18.66 5.64
C LEU A 312 12.57 18.59 6.61
N LEU A 313 12.80 18.23 7.88
CA LEU A 313 11.75 18.07 8.88
C LEU A 313 10.95 19.37 9.09
N LYS A 314 11.65 20.49 9.23
CA LYS A 314 11.02 21.81 9.38
C LYS A 314 10.24 22.21 8.13
N GLY A 315 10.79 21.93 6.94
CA GLY A 315 10.16 22.25 5.67
C GLY A 315 8.87 21.47 5.47
N VAL A 316 8.89 20.15 5.64
CA VAL A 316 7.71 19.28 5.48
C VAL A 316 6.59 19.72 6.44
N GLN A 317 6.94 20.01 7.70
CA GLN A 317 5.97 20.54 8.66
C GLN A 317 5.43 21.92 8.28
N SER A 318 6.28 22.79 7.70
CA SER A 318 5.88 24.12 7.23
C SER A 318 4.88 24.01 6.09
N VAL A 319 5.12 23.16 5.08
CA VAL A 319 4.20 22.92 3.96
C VAL A 319 2.85 22.42 4.48
N ARG A 320 2.86 21.42 5.38
CA ARG A 320 1.63 20.90 5.99
C ARG A 320 0.85 21.97 6.78
N SER A 321 1.53 22.74 7.61
CA SER A 321 0.87 23.73 8.48
C SER A 321 0.36 24.96 7.74
N THR A 322 1.01 25.37 6.65
CA THR A 322 0.66 26.60 5.92
C THR A 322 -0.27 26.38 4.72
N GLY A 323 -0.28 25.18 4.13
CA GLY A 323 -1.06 24.91 2.92
C GLY A 323 -2.09 23.80 3.03
N VAL A 324 -1.82 22.75 3.81
CA VAL A 324 -2.74 21.60 3.93
C VAL A 324 -3.77 21.83 5.04
N ALA A 325 -3.32 22.31 6.20
CA ALA A 325 -4.19 22.59 7.34
C ALA A 325 -4.90 23.96 7.25
N HIS A 326 -4.36 24.88 6.44
CA HIS A 326 -4.80 26.27 6.36
C HIS A 326 -4.89 26.74 4.91
N ARG A 327 -5.61 27.83 4.68
CA ARG A 327 -5.69 28.44 3.35
C ARG A 327 -4.28 28.85 2.88
N LYS A 328 -3.90 28.35 1.71
CA LYS A 328 -2.63 28.69 1.04
C LYS A 328 -2.51 30.20 0.83
N GLY A 329 -1.32 30.72 1.07
CA GLY A 329 -0.96 32.12 0.91
C GLY A 329 0.56 32.29 1.00
N THR A 330 1.04 33.50 1.28
CA THR A 330 2.47 33.84 1.20
C THR A 330 3.38 32.96 2.09
N GLU A 331 2.90 32.48 3.23
CA GLU A 331 3.69 31.58 4.09
C GLU A 331 3.84 30.17 3.49
N TYR A 332 2.87 29.71 2.70
CA TYR A 332 2.96 28.46 1.95
C TYR A 332 3.97 28.59 0.81
N GLU A 333 3.90 29.66 0.02
CA GLU A 333 4.88 29.95 -1.04
C GLU A 333 6.31 29.97 -0.50
N LYS A 334 6.53 30.63 0.64
CA LYS A 334 7.82 30.62 1.34
C LYS A 334 8.25 29.22 1.79
N ALA A 335 7.32 28.39 2.24
CA ALA A 335 7.60 27.01 2.65
C ALA A 335 8.04 26.15 1.46
N MET A 336 7.34 26.27 0.34
CA MET A 336 7.66 25.57 -0.92
C MET A 336 9.03 25.99 -1.44
N SER A 337 9.31 27.30 -1.52
CA SER A 337 10.63 27.81 -1.94
C SER A 337 11.76 27.36 -1.00
N LYS A 338 11.52 27.24 0.31
CA LYS A 338 12.54 26.74 1.26
C LYS A 338 12.88 25.27 1.04
N LEU A 339 11.98 24.47 0.49
CA LEU A 339 12.25 23.10 0.11
C LEU A 339 12.68 22.95 -1.35
N ASN A 340 12.75 24.05 -2.10
CA ASN A 340 12.96 24.07 -3.55
C ASN A 340 11.91 23.25 -4.33
N ILE A 341 10.69 23.16 -3.81
CA ILE A 341 9.62 22.40 -4.48
C ILE A 341 9.14 23.21 -5.70
N ASP A 342 9.28 22.64 -6.88
CA ASP A 342 8.68 23.14 -8.12
C ASP A 342 7.18 22.80 -8.16
N GLU A 343 6.34 23.83 -8.33
CA GLU A 343 4.89 23.63 -8.50
C GLU A 343 4.54 22.96 -9.84
N GLY A 344 5.46 22.94 -10.80
CA GLY A 344 5.31 22.22 -12.06
C GLY A 344 5.53 20.71 -11.96
N ASP A 345 6.11 20.20 -10.86
CA ASP A 345 6.51 18.80 -10.74
C ASP A 345 6.36 18.22 -9.32
N TYR A 346 5.16 18.38 -8.74
CA TYR A 346 4.87 17.85 -7.41
C TYR A 346 5.19 16.37 -7.22
N ALA A 347 5.04 15.54 -8.25
CA ALA A 347 5.32 14.12 -8.18
C ALA A 347 6.80 13.84 -7.88
N SER A 348 7.71 14.41 -8.67
CA SER A 348 9.15 14.26 -8.43
C SER A 348 9.58 14.89 -7.11
N GLU A 349 9.02 16.04 -6.76
CA GLU A 349 9.35 16.74 -5.52
C GLU A 349 8.88 15.97 -4.28
N PHE A 350 7.69 15.38 -4.32
CA PHE A 350 7.21 14.52 -3.24
C PHE A 350 8.06 13.25 -3.10
N ASP A 351 8.49 12.66 -4.22
CA ASP A 351 9.43 11.54 -4.23
C ASP A 351 10.76 11.91 -3.54
N GLN A 352 11.28 13.14 -3.73
CA GLN A 352 12.45 13.62 -2.99
C GLN A 352 12.19 13.75 -1.48
N LEU A 353 10.97 14.12 -1.06
CA LEU A 353 10.62 14.15 0.37
C LEU A 353 10.63 12.73 0.98
N LEU A 354 10.09 11.74 0.27
CA LEU A 354 10.14 10.34 0.68
C LEU A 354 11.57 9.84 0.79
N LEU A 355 12.42 10.12 -0.20
CA LEU A 355 13.84 9.74 -0.19
C LEU A 355 14.63 10.46 0.91
N GLY A 356 14.31 11.73 1.20
CA GLY A 356 14.90 12.47 2.30
C GLY A 356 14.57 11.87 3.67
N MET A 357 13.32 11.43 3.87
CA MET A 357 12.93 10.74 5.10
C MET A 357 13.50 9.32 5.18
N HIS A 358 13.58 8.60 4.07
CA HIS A 358 14.30 7.33 3.99
C HIS A 358 15.76 7.51 4.46
N PHE A 359 16.46 8.53 3.95
CA PHE A 359 17.83 8.83 4.34
C PHE A 359 17.95 9.22 5.82
N LEU A 360 16.99 9.99 6.36
CA LEU A 360 16.93 10.29 7.80
C LEU A 360 16.94 9.01 8.63
N PHE A 361 16.14 8.01 8.24
CA PHE A 361 16.04 6.75 8.99
C PHE A 361 17.34 5.95 8.90
N GLU A 362 17.94 5.86 7.72
CA GLU A 362 19.24 5.20 7.53
C GLU A 362 20.35 5.86 8.36
N GLU A 363 20.43 7.18 8.34
CA GLU A 363 21.43 7.94 9.07
C GLU A 363 21.30 7.72 10.58
N ILE A 364 20.08 7.76 11.13
CA ILE A 364 19.84 7.50 12.55
C ILE A 364 20.29 6.08 12.93
N MET A 365 19.84 5.07 12.20
CA MET A 365 20.20 3.68 12.51
C MET A 365 21.71 3.44 12.42
N LYS A 366 22.35 3.98 11.38
CA LYS A 366 23.79 3.81 11.16
C LYS A 366 24.60 4.44 12.30
N LEU A 367 24.36 5.72 12.61
CA LEU A 367 25.12 6.42 13.65
C LEU A 367 24.87 5.85 15.04
N ASP A 368 23.63 5.43 15.31
CA ASP A 368 23.27 4.81 16.57
C ASP A 368 23.97 3.45 16.76
N LEU A 369 24.10 2.65 15.70
CA LEU A 369 24.92 1.42 15.68
C LEU A 369 26.42 1.70 15.88
N ASP A 370 26.96 2.71 15.19
CA ASP A 370 28.38 3.06 15.26
C ASP A 370 28.77 3.55 16.68
N SER A 371 27.89 4.33 17.32
CA SER A 371 28.11 4.86 18.67
C SER A 371 28.21 3.77 19.76
N ASP A 372 27.57 2.61 19.57
CA ASP A 372 27.69 1.45 20.47
C ASP A 372 29.04 0.75 20.31
N ASN A 373 29.52 0.62 19.06
CA ASN A 373 30.79 -0.04 18.78
C ASN A 373 31.97 0.74 19.38
N GLU A 374 31.88 2.07 19.41
CA GLU A 374 32.88 2.93 20.07
C GLU A 374 32.82 2.87 21.60
N GLN A 375 31.67 2.57 22.20
CA GLN A 375 31.54 2.37 23.66
C GLN A 375 32.01 0.99 24.14
N HIS A 376 32.10 0.01 23.23
CA HIS A 376 32.55 -1.35 23.51
C HIS A 376 33.99 -1.65 23.06
N ALA A 377 34.66 -0.72 22.38
CA ALA A 377 36.08 -0.74 22.05
C ALA A 377 36.90 -0.02 23.14
#